data_AF-A0A7V3AFG9-F1
#
_entry.id   AF-A0A7V3AFG9-F1
#
_cell.length_a   1.000
_cell.length_b   1.000
_cell.length_c   1.000
_cell.angle_alpha   90.00
_cell.angle_beta   90.00
_cell.angle_gamma   90.00
#
_symmetry.space_group_name_H-M   'P 1'
#
loop_
_entity.id
_entity.type
_entity.pdbx_description
1 polymer ?
#
loop_
_entity_poly.entity_id
_entity_poly.type
_entity_poly.pdbx_seq_one_letter_code
_entity_poly.pdbx_strand_id
1 'polypeptide(L)'
;IQDLEAQAVLTADGGWRRGKEVRLKDAVDEALAECPTVKDVIVFQRTGSAVAMKDGRDHWWHDLEAGVSAVCPAERLDSEHPLFVLYTSGTTGKPKGILHTTGGYMTWVTSTMKWVFDLKESDVYWCSADIGWVTGHSYIVYGPLSAGATCIMYEGAPDYPQWDRWWEIIARYKATIFYTSPTAIRALIKQGEAWPAKHDLSSLRLLGSVGEPINPAAWEWYYRVIGNQRCPIVDTWWQTETGGILIAPMPGAVPLKPGSGTLPMPGVLAEVVDFEGKPVPAGAEGFLNLTNDGWFAGTHEPATHLQGALFRCIETRRPMLRATNSGYSAMIDPLGRVDVRPEPDCVGVGEFLTRRLTEPGRTLALYLGEGWVAVLFLLVAVGSWAADRIRSSTR
;
A
#
# COMPACT_ATOMS: atom_id res chain seq x y z
N ILE A 1 -11.22 -8.66 -11.87
CA ILE A 1 -12.61 -9.05 -11.53
C ILE A 1 -12.65 -10.50 -11.11
N GLN A 2 -12.43 -11.46 -12.01
CA GLN A 2 -12.51 -12.89 -11.71
C GLN A 2 -11.57 -13.33 -10.56
N ASP A 3 -10.32 -12.86 -10.54
CA ASP A 3 -9.33 -13.19 -9.51
C ASP A 3 -9.73 -12.69 -8.10
N LEU A 4 -10.51 -11.61 -7.99
CA LEU A 4 -11.08 -11.13 -6.72
C LEU A 4 -12.40 -11.82 -6.37
N GLU A 5 -12.95 -12.63 -7.28
CA GLU A 5 -14.33 -13.13 -7.21
C GLU A 5 -15.35 -12.00 -6.93
N ALA A 6 -15.11 -10.82 -7.53
CA ALA A 6 -15.90 -9.63 -7.23
C ALA A 6 -17.39 -9.87 -7.50
N GLN A 7 -18.24 -9.41 -6.58
CA GLN A 7 -19.69 -9.53 -6.68
C GLN A 7 -20.38 -8.28 -7.25
N ALA A 8 -19.70 -7.13 -7.20
CA ALA A 8 -20.19 -5.88 -7.75
C ALA A 8 -19.10 -5.15 -8.55
N VAL A 9 -19.51 -4.39 -9.57
CA VAL A 9 -18.63 -3.51 -10.35
C VAL A 9 -19.21 -2.10 -10.35
N LEU A 10 -18.41 -1.10 -10.00
CA LEU A 10 -18.74 0.31 -10.16
C LEU A 10 -18.09 0.81 -11.46
N THR A 11 -18.87 1.45 -12.33
CA THR A 11 -18.41 1.99 -13.60
C THR A 11 -19.21 3.24 -13.99
N ALA A 12 -18.96 3.81 -15.16
CA ALA A 12 -19.77 4.85 -15.76
C ALA A 12 -20.24 4.45 -17.16
N ASP A 13 -21.24 5.16 -17.70
CA ASP A 13 -21.66 5.03 -19.10
C ASP A 13 -20.48 5.27 -20.06
N GLY A 14 -19.69 6.31 -19.78
CA GLY A 14 -18.42 6.61 -20.41
C GLY A 14 -17.60 7.63 -19.62
N GLY A 15 -16.49 8.06 -20.19
CA GLY A 15 -15.65 9.12 -19.64
C GLY A 15 -15.06 9.99 -20.75
N TRP A 16 -14.60 11.20 -20.43
CA TRP A 16 -14.04 12.11 -21.41
C TRP A 16 -12.52 12.09 -21.40
N ARG A 17 -11.92 11.78 -22.56
CA ARG A 17 -10.46 11.89 -22.74
C ARG A 17 -10.12 12.51 -24.09
N ARG A 18 -9.36 13.60 -24.07
CA ARG A 18 -9.00 14.39 -25.28
C ARG A 18 -10.22 14.80 -26.13
N GLY A 19 -11.32 15.16 -25.47
CA GLY A 19 -12.58 15.53 -26.13
C GLY A 19 -13.33 14.37 -26.79
N LYS A 20 -12.86 13.13 -26.62
CA LYS A 20 -13.53 11.93 -27.12
C LYS A 20 -14.12 11.15 -25.96
N GLU A 21 -15.28 10.56 -26.20
CA GLU A 21 -15.89 9.63 -25.26
C GLU A 21 -15.10 8.31 -25.25
N VAL A 22 -14.81 7.82 -24.05
CA VAL A 22 -14.33 6.47 -23.78
C VAL A 22 -15.52 5.67 -23.25
N ARG A 23 -15.92 4.63 -23.99
CA ARG A 23 -17.12 3.83 -23.73
C ARG A 23 -16.86 2.78 -22.63
N LEU A 24 -16.99 3.20 -21.37
CA LEU A 24 -16.62 2.37 -20.22
C LEU A 24 -17.61 1.22 -19.97
N LYS A 25 -18.92 1.47 -20.07
CA LYS A 25 -19.94 0.43 -19.86
C LYS A 25 -19.83 -0.70 -20.89
N ASP A 26 -19.56 -0.36 -22.15
CA ASP A 26 -19.40 -1.34 -23.23
C ASP A 26 -18.23 -2.31 -22.92
N ALA A 27 -17.09 -1.77 -22.46
CA ALA A 27 -15.92 -2.58 -22.08
C ALA A 27 -16.18 -3.44 -20.82
N VAL A 28 -16.98 -2.94 -19.87
CA VAL A 28 -17.41 -3.72 -18.71
C VAL A 28 -18.31 -4.87 -19.14
N ASP A 29 -19.29 -4.65 -20.01
CA ASP A 29 -20.19 -5.71 -20.48
C ASP A 29 -19.44 -6.83 -21.22
N GLU A 30 -18.45 -6.48 -22.03
CA GLU A 30 -17.55 -7.43 -22.68
C GLU A 30 -16.81 -8.29 -21.64
N ALA A 31 -16.19 -7.67 -20.63
CA ALA A 31 -15.46 -8.37 -19.58
C ALA A 31 -16.36 -9.25 -18.69
N LEU A 32 -17.62 -8.84 -18.48
CA LEU A 32 -18.57 -9.57 -17.65
C LEU A 32 -19.09 -10.86 -18.28
N ALA A 33 -18.89 -11.06 -19.59
CA ALA A 33 -19.18 -12.33 -20.24
C ALA A 33 -18.40 -13.51 -19.62
N GLU A 34 -17.21 -13.24 -19.07
CA GLU A 34 -16.33 -14.22 -18.44
C GLU A 34 -16.30 -14.13 -16.90
N CYS A 35 -17.12 -13.27 -16.29
CA CYS A 35 -17.11 -13.00 -14.85
C CYS A 35 -18.48 -13.31 -14.20
N PRO A 36 -18.85 -14.60 -14.01
CA PRO A 36 -20.18 -14.98 -13.51
C PRO A 36 -20.43 -14.63 -12.03
N THR A 37 -19.39 -14.24 -11.27
CA THR A 37 -19.52 -13.86 -9.86
C THR A 37 -20.19 -12.51 -9.66
N VAL A 38 -20.15 -11.64 -10.68
CA VAL A 38 -20.71 -10.28 -10.61
C VAL A 38 -22.23 -10.34 -10.72
N LYS A 39 -22.89 -9.87 -9.68
CA LYS A 39 -24.34 -9.79 -9.55
C LYS A 39 -24.88 -8.40 -9.81
N ASP A 40 -24.11 -7.38 -9.43
CA ASP A 40 -24.52 -5.98 -9.50
C ASP A 40 -23.51 -5.12 -10.27
N VAL A 41 -23.99 -4.26 -11.14
CA VAL A 41 -23.17 -3.26 -11.84
C VAL A 41 -23.79 -1.89 -11.59
N ILE A 42 -23.09 -1.04 -10.85
CA ILE A 42 -23.54 0.32 -10.57
C ILE A 42 -22.92 1.25 -11.61
N VAL A 43 -23.77 1.92 -12.40
CA VAL A 43 -23.35 2.76 -13.53
C VAL A 43 -23.62 4.23 -13.21
N PHE A 44 -22.57 5.03 -13.17
CA PHE A 44 -22.67 6.48 -13.09
C PHE A 44 -22.93 7.08 -14.47
N GLN A 45 -23.91 7.98 -14.59
CA GLN A 45 -24.23 8.65 -15.84
C GLN A 45 -23.34 9.89 -16.03
N ARG A 46 -22.19 9.72 -16.67
CA ARG A 46 -21.18 10.76 -16.89
C ARG A 46 -21.32 11.46 -18.24
N THR A 47 -21.56 10.71 -19.32
CA THR A 47 -21.62 11.26 -20.70
C THR A 47 -23.05 11.47 -21.17
N GLY A 48 -24.00 10.71 -20.61
CA GLY A 48 -25.40 10.70 -21.06
C GLY A 48 -25.59 9.89 -22.35
N SER A 49 -24.57 9.21 -22.83
CA SER A 49 -24.65 8.39 -24.04
C SER A 49 -25.47 7.12 -23.79
N ALA A 50 -26.19 6.67 -24.82
CA ALA A 50 -26.96 5.43 -24.72
C ALA A 50 -26.03 4.24 -24.44
N VAL A 51 -26.34 3.45 -23.41
CA VAL A 51 -25.62 2.23 -23.02
C VAL A 51 -26.61 1.09 -22.77
N ALA A 52 -26.19 -0.14 -23.01
CA ALA A 52 -26.99 -1.30 -22.68
C ALA A 52 -27.05 -1.48 -21.15
N MET A 53 -28.26 -1.59 -20.61
CA MET A 53 -28.51 -1.87 -19.19
C MET A 53 -29.26 -3.19 -19.09
N LYS A 54 -28.69 -4.15 -18.39
CA LYS A 54 -29.29 -5.47 -18.17
C LYS A 54 -30.17 -5.44 -16.92
N ASP A 55 -31.47 -5.65 -17.12
CA ASP A 55 -32.45 -5.71 -16.03
C ASP A 55 -32.04 -6.73 -14.95
N GLY A 56 -32.20 -6.34 -13.68
CA GLY A 56 -31.80 -7.12 -12.51
C GLY A 56 -30.30 -7.21 -12.21
N ARG A 57 -29.41 -6.72 -13.09
CA ARG A 57 -27.94 -6.69 -12.85
C ARG A 57 -27.40 -5.26 -12.82
N ASP A 58 -27.81 -4.43 -13.77
CA ASP A 58 -27.27 -3.08 -13.94
C ASP A 58 -28.19 -2.04 -13.31
N HIS A 59 -27.63 -1.16 -12.48
CA HIS A 59 -28.36 -0.13 -11.73
C HIS A 59 -27.76 1.24 -12.01
N TRP A 60 -28.61 2.24 -12.24
CA TRP A 60 -28.13 3.62 -12.33
C TRP A 60 -27.78 4.15 -10.95
N TRP A 61 -26.63 4.82 -10.85
CA TRP A 61 -26.17 5.43 -9.60
C TRP A 61 -27.21 6.40 -9.02
N HIS A 62 -27.75 7.30 -9.84
CA HIS A 62 -28.68 8.34 -9.39
C HIS A 62 -30.02 7.78 -8.89
N ASP A 63 -30.45 6.63 -9.41
CA ASP A 63 -31.65 5.94 -8.93
C ASP A 63 -31.43 5.32 -7.54
N LEU A 64 -30.24 4.73 -7.32
CA LEU A 64 -29.86 4.19 -6.02
C LEU A 64 -29.65 5.30 -4.97
N GLU A 65 -29.01 6.39 -5.37
CA GLU A 65 -28.70 7.54 -4.49
C GLU A 65 -29.97 8.18 -3.92
N ALA A 66 -31.06 8.25 -4.69
CA ALA A 66 -32.34 8.79 -4.24
C ALA A 66 -32.98 7.98 -3.09
N GLY A 67 -32.59 6.71 -2.92
CA GLY A 67 -33.13 5.80 -1.91
C GLY A 67 -32.31 5.68 -0.63
N VAL A 68 -31.17 6.37 -0.51
CA VAL A 68 -30.22 6.18 0.59
C VAL A 68 -29.97 7.45 1.41
N SER A 69 -29.55 7.26 2.66
CA SER A 69 -29.19 8.35 3.59
C SER A 69 -27.84 8.96 3.23
N ALA A 70 -27.73 10.29 3.30
CA ALA A 70 -26.45 11.01 3.23
C ALA A 70 -25.52 10.70 4.42
N VAL A 71 -26.07 10.13 5.51
CA VAL A 71 -25.31 9.69 6.69
C VAL A 71 -25.24 8.17 6.69
N CYS A 72 -24.03 7.65 6.50
CA CYS A 72 -23.68 6.24 6.65
C CYS A 72 -22.55 6.14 7.69
N PRO A 73 -22.80 5.63 8.91
CA PRO A 73 -21.75 5.45 9.91
C PRO A 73 -20.62 4.56 9.38
N ALA A 74 -19.37 4.99 9.59
CA ALA A 74 -18.21 4.20 9.18
C ALA A 74 -18.10 2.90 10.00
N GLU A 75 -17.88 1.79 9.31
CA GLU A 75 -17.64 0.49 9.94
C GLU A 75 -16.30 0.50 10.71
N ARG A 76 -16.28 -0.16 11.89
CA ARG A 76 -15.06 -0.26 12.70
C ARG A 76 -14.26 -1.46 12.25
N LEU A 77 -13.10 -1.22 11.64
CA LEU A 77 -12.24 -2.26 11.09
C LEU A 77 -10.93 -2.39 11.90
N ASP A 78 -10.38 -3.61 11.93
CA ASP A 78 -9.04 -3.87 12.47
C ASP A 78 -7.96 -3.18 11.61
N SER A 79 -6.79 -2.89 12.18
CA SER A 79 -5.69 -2.28 11.42
C SER A 79 -5.26 -3.13 10.22
N GLU A 80 -5.32 -4.46 10.36
CA GLU A 80 -4.96 -5.42 9.32
C GLU A 80 -6.12 -5.76 8.37
N HIS A 81 -7.26 -5.09 8.51
CA HIS A 81 -8.36 -5.28 7.57
C HIS A 81 -7.93 -4.84 6.17
N PRO A 82 -8.18 -5.66 5.11
CA PRO A 82 -8.00 -5.29 3.72
C PRO A 82 -8.61 -3.90 3.40
N LEU A 83 -7.81 -3.00 2.85
CA LEU A 83 -8.29 -1.70 2.37
C LEU A 83 -8.61 -1.74 0.88
N PHE A 84 -7.65 -2.17 0.06
CA PHE A 84 -7.85 -2.36 -1.38
C PHE A 84 -6.88 -3.39 -1.95
N VAL A 85 -7.22 -3.89 -3.15
CA VAL A 85 -6.32 -4.66 -4.00
C VAL A 85 -6.09 -3.88 -5.29
N LEU A 86 -4.82 -3.67 -5.64
CA LEU A 86 -4.42 -3.00 -6.88
C LEU A 86 -3.58 -3.94 -7.74
N TYR A 87 -4.06 -4.23 -8.96
CA TYR A 87 -3.37 -5.11 -9.88
C TYR A 87 -2.21 -4.40 -10.59
N THR A 88 -1.04 -5.05 -10.62
CA THR A 88 0.12 -4.59 -11.38
C THR A 88 0.45 -5.58 -12.51
N SER A 89 0.99 -5.07 -13.63
CA SER A 89 1.20 -5.87 -14.84
C SER A 89 2.33 -6.90 -14.72
N GLY A 90 3.29 -6.73 -13.82
CA GLY A 90 4.44 -7.65 -13.68
C GLY A 90 5.28 -7.83 -14.96
N THR A 91 6.51 -8.31 -14.83
CA THR A 91 7.39 -8.54 -15.99
C THR A 91 7.15 -9.90 -16.67
N THR A 92 6.52 -10.85 -15.97
CA THR A 92 6.22 -12.19 -16.48
C THR A 92 4.96 -12.74 -15.79
N GLY A 93 3.88 -13.01 -16.56
CA GLY A 93 2.73 -13.79 -16.09
C GLY A 93 1.42 -13.01 -15.91
N LYS A 94 0.50 -13.60 -15.12
CA LYS A 94 -0.80 -12.98 -14.78
C LYS A 94 -0.56 -11.74 -13.89
N PRO A 95 -1.36 -10.67 -14.05
CA PRO A 95 -1.31 -9.51 -13.16
C PRO A 95 -1.42 -9.93 -11.69
N LYS A 96 -0.65 -9.29 -10.81
CA LYS A 96 -0.62 -9.61 -9.38
C LYS A 96 -1.46 -8.59 -8.61
N GLY A 97 -2.44 -9.06 -7.83
CA GLY A 97 -3.22 -8.22 -6.94
C GLY A 97 -2.44 -7.86 -5.69
N ILE A 98 -1.92 -6.63 -5.62
CA ILE A 98 -1.22 -6.13 -4.43
C ILE A 98 -2.26 -5.68 -3.41
N LEU A 99 -2.30 -6.38 -2.28
CA LEU A 99 -3.18 -6.08 -1.15
C LEU A 99 -2.50 -5.09 -0.19
N HIS A 100 -3.20 -4.02 0.17
CA HIS A 100 -2.83 -3.11 1.26
C HIS A 100 -3.85 -3.21 2.40
N THR A 101 -3.37 -3.25 3.65
CA THR A 101 -4.21 -3.21 4.87
C THR A 101 -4.46 -1.79 5.32
N THR A 102 -5.47 -1.57 6.17
CA THR A 102 -6.01 -0.24 6.47
C THR A 102 -5.08 0.63 7.31
N GLY A 103 -4.66 0.16 8.49
CA GLY A 103 -3.98 1.01 9.48
C GLY A 103 -2.60 1.48 9.04
N GLY A 104 -1.75 0.53 8.61
CA GLY A 104 -0.38 0.82 8.17
C GLY A 104 -0.34 1.71 6.93
N TYR A 105 -1.13 1.38 5.91
CA TYR A 105 -1.21 2.16 4.67
C TYR A 105 -1.65 3.59 4.95
N MET A 106 -2.78 3.79 5.66
CA MET A 106 -3.32 5.11 5.94
C MET A 106 -2.34 5.96 6.76
N THR A 107 -1.70 5.37 7.77
CA THR A 107 -0.69 6.07 8.59
C THR A 107 0.48 6.54 7.72
N TRP A 108 1.00 5.68 6.85
CA TRP A 108 2.15 5.98 6.02
C TRP A 108 1.87 7.05 4.96
N VAL A 109 0.78 6.90 4.21
CA VAL A 109 0.43 7.89 3.15
C VAL A 109 0.06 9.24 3.74
N THR A 110 -0.59 9.29 4.91
CA THR A 110 -0.86 10.56 5.62
C THR A 110 0.43 11.23 6.07
N SER A 111 1.38 10.45 6.61
CA SER A 111 2.64 10.97 7.13
C SER A 111 3.52 11.52 6.02
N THR A 112 3.73 10.73 4.96
CA THR A 112 4.50 11.14 3.79
C THR A 112 3.85 12.28 3.02
N MET A 113 2.51 12.35 2.98
CA MET A 113 1.80 13.50 2.43
C MET A 113 2.19 14.79 3.16
N LYS A 114 2.21 14.77 4.50
CA LYS A 114 2.58 15.92 5.32
C LYS A 114 4.07 16.26 5.21
N TRP A 115 4.95 15.28 5.29
CA TRP A 115 6.39 15.50 5.34
C TRP A 115 7.00 15.88 3.99
N VAL A 116 6.67 15.13 2.93
CA VAL A 116 7.31 15.30 1.62
C VAL A 116 6.76 16.52 0.90
N PHE A 117 5.45 16.76 0.95
CA PHE A 117 4.85 17.93 0.31
C PHE A 117 4.80 19.15 1.23
N ASP A 118 5.35 19.05 2.45
CA ASP A 118 5.32 20.10 3.47
C ASP A 118 3.90 20.70 3.61
N LEU A 119 2.88 19.84 3.64
CA LEU A 119 1.48 20.23 3.45
C LEU A 119 1.03 21.21 4.54
N LYS A 120 0.41 22.31 4.12
CA LYS A 120 -0.17 23.37 4.94
C LYS A 120 -1.68 23.39 4.76
N GLU A 121 -2.40 23.91 5.75
CA GLU A 121 -3.86 24.05 5.70
C GLU A 121 -4.34 24.94 4.53
N SER A 122 -3.52 25.90 4.11
CA SER A 122 -3.82 26.80 3.00
C SER A 122 -3.54 26.22 1.61
N ASP A 123 -3.06 24.98 1.53
CA ASP A 123 -2.64 24.41 0.24
C ASP A 123 -3.80 23.93 -0.62
N VAL A 124 -3.63 24.15 -1.92
CA VAL A 124 -4.41 23.52 -2.98
C VAL A 124 -3.47 22.55 -3.70
N TYR A 125 -3.68 21.27 -3.43
CA TYR A 125 -2.84 20.19 -3.91
C TYR A 125 -3.37 19.62 -5.23
N TRP A 126 -2.48 19.42 -6.20
CA TRP A 126 -2.82 18.77 -7.45
C TRP A 126 -1.83 17.70 -7.85
N CYS A 127 -2.31 16.47 -7.98
CA CYS A 127 -1.61 15.38 -8.64
C CYS A 127 -2.28 15.06 -9.97
N SER A 128 -1.48 15.02 -11.04
CA SER A 128 -1.97 14.75 -12.40
C SER A 128 -2.00 13.26 -12.76
N ALA A 129 -1.81 12.37 -11.79
CA ALA A 129 -1.90 10.93 -12.00
C ALA A 129 -3.37 10.48 -12.23
N ASP A 130 -3.54 9.19 -12.51
CA ASP A 130 -4.85 8.55 -12.61
C ASP A 130 -5.05 7.62 -11.40
N ILE A 131 -6.29 7.50 -10.91
CA ILE A 131 -6.65 6.66 -9.76
C ILE A 131 -6.47 5.17 -10.03
N GLY A 132 -6.34 4.73 -11.28
CA GLY A 132 -5.96 3.37 -11.66
C GLY A 132 -4.51 2.98 -11.31
N TRP A 133 -3.68 3.93 -10.84
CA TRP A 133 -2.33 3.68 -10.35
C TRP A 133 -2.22 3.92 -8.85
N VAL A 134 -1.18 3.36 -8.23
CA VAL A 134 -0.92 3.56 -6.79
C VAL A 134 -0.71 5.03 -6.45
N THR A 135 -0.14 5.84 -7.36
CA THR A 135 -0.02 7.30 -7.19
C THR A 135 -1.37 7.97 -6.96
N GLY A 136 -2.41 7.56 -7.70
CA GLY A 136 -3.74 8.11 -7.49
C GLY A 136 -4.40 7.61 -6.21
N HIS A 137 -4.19 6.34 -5.84
CA HIS A 137 -4.63 5.84 -4.54
C HIS A 137 -4.01 6.65 -3.40
N SER A 138 -2.68 6.67 -3.34
CA SER A 138 -1.95 7.24 -2.20
C SER A 138 -1.93 8.75 -2.17
N TYR A 139 -1.87 9.40 -3.34
CA TYR A 139 -1.60 10.83 -3.45
C TYR A 139 -2.56 11.58 -4.39
N ILE A 140 -3.74 11.03 -4.70
CA ILE A 140 -4.94 11.81 -5.10
C ILE A 140 -6.03 11.65 -4.05
N VAL A 141 -6.22 10.43 -3.53
CA VAL A 141 -7.30 10.10 -2.61
C VAL A 141 -6.81 10.01 -1.17
N TYR A 142 -6.15 8.93 -0.77
CA TYR A 142 -5.98 8.58 0.64
C TYR A 142 -5.13 9.59 1.42
N GLY A 143 -3.89 9.83 1.02
CA GLY A 143 -2.95 10.72 1.71
C GLY A 143 -3.42 12.17 1.84
N PRO A 144 -3.84 12.84 0.76
CA PRO A 144 -4.26 14.24 0.87
C PRO A 144 -5.61 14.38 1.59
N LEU A 145 -6.61 13.50 1.37
CA LEU A 145 -7.89 13.60 2.06
C LEU A 145 -7.77 13.29 3.56
N SER A 146 -6.96 12.29 3.94
CA SER A 146 -6.69 12.00 5.37
C SER A 146 -5.86 13.09 6.06
N ALA A 147 -5.05 13.83 5.31
CA ALA A 147 -4.31 14.98 5.80
C ALA A 147 -5.13 16.28 5.81
N GLY A 148 -6.37 16.28 5.29
CA GLY A 148 -7.26 17.45 5.24
C GLY A 148 -6.94 18.45 4.12
N ALA A 149 -6.28 18.02 3.04
CA ALA A 149 -5.90 18.88 1.92
C ALA A 149 -7.09 19.19 1.00
N THR A 150 -7.07 20.38 0.40
CA THR A 150 -7.90 20.68 -0.77
C THR A 150 -7.26 20.07 -2.02
N CYS A 151 -8.01 19.24 -2.76
CA CYS A 151 -7.49 18.51 -3.91
C CYS A 151 -8.14 18.94 -5.23
N ILE A 152 -7.35 19.06 -6.29
CA ILE A 152 -7.86 19.20 -7.65
C ILE A 152 -8.01 17.79 -8.26
N MET A 153 -9.24 17.39 -8.59
CA MET A 153 -9.52 16.19 -9.37
C MET A 153 -9.65 16.54 -10.85
N TYR A 154 -8.88 15.88 -11.71
CA TYR A 154 -8.80 16.22 -13.13
C TYR A 154 -9.17 15.04 -14.04
N GLU A 155 -10.25 15.20 -14.78
CA GLU A 155 -10.62 14.32 -15.90
C GLU A 155 -10.17 14.98 -17.22
N GLY A 156 -9.16 14.41 -17.88
CA GLY A 156 -8.72 14.90 -19.18
C GLY A 156 -7.32 14.45 -19.57
N ALA A 157 -6.65 15.28 -20.39
CA ALA A 157 -5.30 15.05 -20.86
C ALA A 157 -4.53 16.37 -20.92
N PRO A 158 -3.20 16.35 -20.69
CA PRO A 158 -2.35 17.56 -20.67
C PRO A 158 -2.41 18.40 -21.95
N ASP A 159 -2.81 17.79 -23.06
CA ASP A 159 -2.77 18.34 -24.41
C ASP A 159 -4.14 18.76 -24.96
N TYR A 160 -5.20 18.71 -24.15
CA TYR A 160 -6.56 19.01 -24.61
C TYR A 160 -7.30 20.02 -23.72
N PRO A 161 -7.92 21.08 -24.28
CA PRO A 161 -8.06 21.36 -25.72
C PRO A 161 -6.76 21.80 -26.41
N GLN A 162 -5.76 22.19 -25.62
CA GLN A 162 -4.41 22.54 -26.09
C GLN A 162 -3.40 22.32 -24.96
N TRP A 163 -2.11 22.48 -25.25
CA TRP A 163 -0.98 22.19 -24.35
C TRP A 163 -0.82 23.11 -23.15
N ASP A 164 -1.67 24.13 -22.98
CA ASP A 164 -1.70 24.92 -21.76
C ASP A 164 -2.68 24.45 -20.71
N ARG A 165 -3.40 23.36 -20.95
CA ARG A 165 -4.50 22.92 -20.09
C ARG A 165 -4.09 22.81 -18.62
N TRP A 166 -2.93 22.23 -18.34
CA TRP A 166 -2.46 22.07 -16.97
C TRP A 166 -2.10 23.40 -16.30
N TRP A 167 -1.53 24.33 -17.07
CA TRP A 167 -1.15 25.66 -16.58
C TRP A 167 -2.38 26.52 -16.31
N GLU A 168 -3.41 26.41 -17.16
CA GLU A 168 -4.72 27.03 -16.95
C GLU A 168 -5.40 26.52 -15.67
N ILE A 169 -5.34 25.21 -15.40
CA ILE A 169 -5.85 24.61 -14.15
C ILE A 169 -5.11 25.17 -12.94
N ILE A 170 -3.78 25.20 -12.97
CA ILE A 170 -2.97 25.75 -11.87
C ILE A 170 -3.33 27.21 -11.63
N ALA A 171 -3.41 28.03 -12.69
CA ALA A 171 -3.70 29.45 -12.56
C ALA A 171 -5.13 29.74 -12.09
N ARG A 172 -6.12 28.97 -12.56
CA ARG A 172 -7.53 29.10 -12.17
C ARG A 172 -7.77 28.73 -10.71
N TYR A 173 -7.25 27.57 -10.29
CA TYR A 173 -7.49 27.05 -8.94
C TYR A 173 -6.42 27.43 -7.93
N LYS A 174 -5.39 28.19 -8.37
CA LYS A 174 -4.26 28.62 -7.55
C LYS A 174 -3.59 27.44 -6.84
N ALA A 175 -3.32 26.37 -7.59
CA ALA A 175 -2.61 25.21 -7.06
C ALA A 175 -1.27 25.66 -6.42
N THR A 176 -0.99 25.18 -5.23
CA THR A 176 0.23 25.50 -4.47
C THR A 176 1.25 24.37 -4.56
N ILE A 177 0.78 23.13 -4.71
CA ILE A 177 1.60 21.94 -4.92
C ILE A 177 1.18 21.27 -6.22
N PHE A 178 2.14 20.96 -7.10
CA PHE A 178 1.89 20.23 -8.34
C PHE A 178 2.76 18.97 -8.44
N TYR A 179 2.12 17.81 -8.61
CA TYR A 179 2.76 16.50 -8.62
C TYR A 179 2.47 15.73 -9.92
N THR A 180 3.52 15.38 -10.67
CA THR A 180 3.41 14.74 -11.98
C THR A 180 4.57 13.78 -12.26
N SER A 181 4.52 13.05 -13.37
CA SER A 181 5.58 12.14 -13.80
C SER A 181 6.63 12.83 -14.69
N PRO A 182 7.89 12.36 -14.68
CA PRO A 182 8.91 12.79 -15.63
C PRO A 182 8.53 12.58 -17.09
N THR A 183 7.77 11.53 -17.40
CA THR A 183 7.23 11.32 -18.75
C THR A 183 6.37 12.49 -19.21
N ALA A 184 5.49 13.02 -18.36
CA ALA A 184 4.71 14.20 -18.67
C ALA A 184 5.58 15.46 -18.77
N ILE A 185 6.52 15.67 -17.86
CA ILE A 185 7.47 16.81 -17.90
C ILE A 185 8.23 16.83 -19.23
N ARG A 186 8.78 15.69 -19.67
CA ARG A 186 9.48 15.57 -20.96
C ARG A 186 8.56 15.86 -22.16
N ALA A 187 7.29 15.48 -22.09
CA ALA A 187 6.32 15.80 -23.13
C ALA A 187 6.06 17.31 -23.22
N LEU A 188 5.94 17.99 -22.08
CA LEU A 188 5.70 19.43 -21.98
C LEU A 188 6.91 20.25 -22.45
N ILE A 189 8.14 19.81 -22.12
CA ILE A 189 9.39 20.42 -22.62
C ILE A 189 9.39 20.50 -24.15
N LYS A 190 8.96 19.43 -24.83
CA LYS A 190 8.92 19.39 -26.31
C LYS A 190 7.97 20.40 -26.94
N GLN A 191 6.97 20.90 -26.19
CA GLN A 191 5.99 21.86 -26.69
C GLN A 191 6.44 23.31 -26.53
N GLY A 192 7.49 23.55 -25.73
CA GLY A 192 8.07 24.87 -25.51
C GLY A 192 7.46 25.67 -24.35
N GLU A 193 8.22 26.65 -23.89
CA GLU A 193 7.93 27.44 -22.69
C GLU A 193 6.80 28.48 -22.89
N ALA A 194 6.38 28.71 -24.15
CA ALA A 194 5.32 29.65 -24.48
C ALA A 194 3.94 29.23 -23.95
N TRP A 195 3.71 27.94 -23.69
CA TRP A 195 2.45 27.46 -23.11
C TRP A 195 2.34 27.82 -21.62
N PRO A 196 3.29 27.44 -20.74
CA PRO A 196 3.23 27.85 -19.33
C PRO A 196 3.34 29.37 -19.15
N ALA A 197 4.07 30.09 -20.01
CA ALA A 197 4.22 31.55 -19.93
C ALA A 197 2.92 32.36 -20.12
N LYS A 198 1.84 31.74 -20.60
CA LYS A 198 0.52 32.38 -20.73
C LYS A 198 -0.25 32.48 -19.40
N HIS A 199 0.23 31.82 -18.35
CA HIS A 199 -0.52 31.60 -17.13
C HIS A 199 0.25 32.09 -15.90
N ASP A 200 -0.49 32.57 -14.90
CA ASP A 200 0.08 32.94 -13.61
C ASP A 200 0.27 31.69 -12.74
N LEU A 201 1.52 31.22 -12.66
CA LEU A 201 1.94 30.07 -11.86
C LEU A 201 2.53 30.48 -10.49
N SER A 202 2.35 31.73 -10.07
CA SER A 202 2.97 32.26 -8.84
C SER A 202 2.47 31.62 -7.55
N SER A 203 1.27 31.00 -7.57
CA SER A 203 0.72 30.26 -6.43
C SER A 203 1.54 29.01 -6.07
N LEU A 204 2.27 28.44 -7.03
CA LEU A 204 3.11 27.28 -6.79
C LEU A 204 4.22 27.62 -5.79
N ARG A 205 4.35 26.74 -4.79
CA ARG A 205 5.42 26.74 -3.80
C ARG A 205 6.23 25.46 -3.81
N LEU A 206 5.72 24.35 -4.33
CA LEU A 206 6.38 23.05 -4.35
C LEU A 206 5.98 22.24 -5.58
N LEU A 207 6.96 21.56 -6.17
CA LEU A 207 6.78 20.68 -7.31
C LEU A 207 7.18 19.25 -6.92
N GLY A 208 6.48 18.25 -7.45
CA GLY A 208 6.83 16.86 -7.24
C GLY A 208 7.01 16.08 -8.55
N SER A 209 7.86 15.06 -8.47
CA SER A 209 8.18 14.10 -9.53
C SER A 209 8.02 12.65 -9.02
N VAL A 210 7.44 11.76 -9.82
CA VAL A 210 7.19 10.36 -9.45
C VAL A 210 7.17 9.38 -10.61
N GLY A 211 7.54 8.13 -10.31
CA GLY A 211 7.30 6.95 -11.12
C GLY A 211 8.47 6.56 -12.02
N GLU A 212 9.31 7.53 -12.38
CA GLU A 212 10.53 7.31 -13.16
C GLU A 212 11.64 8.24 -12.65
N PRO A 213 12.92 7.96 -12.94
CA PRO A 213 13.99 8.92 -12.70
C PRO A 213 13.78 10.22 -13.50
N ILE A 214 13.81 11.36 -12.82
CA ILE A 214 13.87 12.66 -13.49
C ILE A 214 15.32 12.98 -13.87
N ASN A 215 15.60 13.11 -15.17
CA ASN A 215 16.95 13.46 -15.60
C ASN A 215 17.28 14.94 -15.24
N PRO A 216 18.57 15.30 -15.09
CA PRO A 216 18.96 16.65 -14.66
C PRO A 216 18.43 17.77 -15.56
N ALA A 217 18.36 17.56 -16.89
CA ALA A 217 17.87 18.58 -17.82
C ALA A 217 16.35 18.83 -17.64
N ALA A 218 15.57 17.78 -17.42
CA ALA A 218 14.15 17.89 -17.13
C ALA A 218 13.90 18.51 -15.75
N TRP A 219 14.72 18.16 -14.76
CA TRP A 219 14.68 18.76 -13.43
C TRP A 219 14.95 20.27 -13.49
N GLU A 220 16.00 20.70 -14.20
CA GLU A 220 16.37 22.12 -14.33
C GLU A 220 15.29 22.92 -15.05
N TRP A 221 14.73 22.36 -16.13
CA TRP A 221 13.59 22.98 -16.82
C TRP A 221 12.39 23.13 -15.88
N TYR A 222 12.07 22.10 -15.10
CA TYR A 222 10.92 22.12 -14.21
C TYR A 222 11.10 23.16 -13.09
N TYR A 223 12.32 23.28 -12.57
CA TYR A 223 12.69 24.26 -11.55
C TYR A 223 12.63 25.70 -12.09
N ARG A 224 13.24 25.95 -13.26
CA ARG A 224 13.33 27.29 -13.85
C ARG A 224 12.00 27.76 -14.44
N VAL A 225 11.36 26.93 -15.25
CA VAL A 225 10.20 27.35 -16.08
C VAL A 225 8.91 27.30 -15.29
N ILE A 226 8.68 26.20 -14.55
CA ILE A 226 7.44 26.02 -13.79
C ILE A 226 7.59 26.53 -12.37
N GLY A 227 8.70 26.18 -11.71
CA GLY A 227 8.98 26.61 -10.34
C GLY A 227 9.42 28.07 -10.21
N ASN A 228 9.70 28.74 -11.33
CA ASN A 228 10.28 30.08 -11.40
C ASN A 228 11.50 30.26 -10.47
N GLN A 229 12.34 29.23 -10.37
CA GLN A 229 13.51 29.14 -9.49
C GLN A 229 13.21 29.35 -7.99
N ARG A 230 11.95 29.18 -7.57
CA ARG A 230 11.52 29.33 -6.17
C ARG A 230 11.02 28.02 -5.56
N CYS A 231 10.41 27.16 -6.37
CA CYS A 231 9.77 25.94 -5.88
C CYS A 231 10.79 24.80 -5.76
N PRO A 232 11.03 24.22 -4.56
CA PRO A 232 11.73 22.95 -4.46
C PRO A 232 11.01 21.86 -5.25
N ILE A 233 11.79 20.94 -5.83
CA ILE A 233 11.28 19.75 -6.51
C ILE A 233 11.53 18.54 -5.61
N VAL A 234 10.46 17.89 -5.18
CA VAL A 234 10.54 16.61 -4.46
C VAL A 234 10.49 15.46 -5.46
N ASP A 235 11.64 14.81 -5.68
CA ASP A 235 11.72 13.60 -6.48
C ASP A 235 11.47 12.39 -5.58
N THR A 236 10.41 11.64 -5.87
CA THR A 236 9.87 10.64 -4.95
C THR A 236 10.01 9.24 -5.51
N TRP A 237 10.72 8.38 -4.79
CA TRP A 237 10.91 6.99 -5.16
C TRP A 237 10.13 6.06 -4.23
N TRP A 238 9.35 5.18 -4.86
CA TRP A 238 8.47 4.17 -4.26
C TRP A 238 7.78 3.34 -5.34
N GLN A 239 7.01 2.33 -4.94
CA GLN A 239 6.34 1.36 -5.81
C GLN A 239 4.94 1.00 -5.30
N THR A 240 4.16 0.29 -6.12
CA THR A 240 2.83 -0.20 -5.71
C THR A 240 2.89 -1.07 -4.46
N GLU A 241 3.89 -1.94 -4.37
CA GLU A 241 4.15 -2.85 -3.25
C GLU A 241 4.47 -2.11 -1.95
N THR A 242 5.07 -0.93 -2.04
CA THR A 242 5.45 -0.11 -0.88
C THR A 242 4.31 0.76 -0.37
N GLY A 243 3.25 0.94 -1.17
CA GLY A 243 2.06 1.73 -0.82
C GLY A 243 2.26 3.24 -0.81
N GLY A 244 3.42 3.77 -0.43
CA GLY A 244 3.73 5.20 -0.41
C GLY A 244 5.21 5.50 -0.52
N ILE A 245 5.54 6.79 -0.57
CA ILE A 245 6.89 7.34 -0.75
C ILE A 245 7.86 6.76 0.29
N LEU A 246 8.99 6.22 -0.16
CA LEU A 246 10.02 5.65 0.72
C LEU A 246 11.32 6.46 0.73
N ILE A 247 11.70 7.06 -0.40
CA ILE A 247 12.90 7.88 -0.54
C ILE A 247 12.49 9.17 -1.24
N ALA A 248 12.69 10.31 -0.58
CA ALA A 248 12.36 11.63 -1.09
C ALA A 248 13.06 12.71 -0.27
N PRO A 249 13.25 13.92 -0.81
CA PRO A 249 13.66 15.06 0.00
C PRO A 249 12.49 15.54 0.87
N MET A 250 12.80 15.93 2.11
CA MET A 250 11.89 16.71 2.95
C MET A 250 12.25 18.19 2.81
N PRO A 251 11.36 19.02 2.23
CA PRO A 251 11.60 20.46 2.07
C PRO A 251 12.01 21.11 3.39
N GLY A 252 13.09 21.92 3.36
CA GLY A 252 13.63 22.59 4.55
C GLY A 252 14.58 21.76 5.41
N ALA A 253 14.67 20.44 5.20
CA ALA A 253 15.58 19.56 5.95
C ALA A 253 16.73 18.98 5.11
N VAL A 254 16.48 18.69 3.83
CA VAL A 254 17.44 18.00 2.95
C VAL A 254 17.78 18.84 1.72
N PRO A 255 19.07 19.11 1.42
CA PRO A 255 19.44 19.82 0.20
C PRO A 255 19.12 18.99 -1.03
N LEU A 256 18.57 19.63 -2.07
CA LEU A 256 18.20 18.98 -3.32
C LEU A 256 19.42 18.76 -4.21
N LYS A 257 19.47 17.60 -4.87
CA LYS A 257 20.40 17.30 -5.95
C LYS A 257 19.59 16.86 -7.18
N PRO A 258 19.73 17.53 -8.35
CA PRO A 258 18.97 17.17 -9.55
C PRO A 258 19.08 15.68 -9.90
N GLY A 259 17.93 15.02 -10.05
CA GLY A 259 17.83 13.59 -10.38
C GLY A 259 18.14 12.63 -9.23
N SER A 260 18.15 13.10 -7.98
CA SER A 260 18.29 12.25 -6.79
C SER A 260 17.01 12.30 -5.94
N GLY A 261 16.53 11.12 -5.53
CA GLY A 261 15.51 11.00 -4.46
C GLY A 261 16.02 11.39 -3.07
N THR A 262 17.31 11.71 -2.92
CA THR A 262 17.98 12.13 -1.69
C THR A 262 18.07 11.04 -0.62
N LEU A 263 17.29 11.14 0.47
CA LEU A 263 17.39 10.31 1.65
C LEU A 263 16.11 9.48 1.87
N PRO A 264 16.21 8.31 2.52
CA PRO A 264 15.05 7.56 2.99
C PRO A 264 14.17 8.36 3.95
N MET A 265 12.86 8.11 3.91
CA MET A 265 11.89 8.63 4.86
C MET A 265 12.14 8.09 6.28
N PRO A 266 11.72 8.79 7.34
CA PRO A 266 11.80 8.27 8.70
C PRO A 266 11.22 6.86 8.82
N GLY A 267 12.00 5.96 9.41
CA GLY A 267 11.73 4.53 9.42
C GLY A 267 12.45 3.82 8.29
N VAL A 268 12.32 4.23 7.03
CA VAL A 268 12.89 3.49 5.90
C VAL A 268 14.42 3.38 6.01
N LEU A 269 14.92 2.15 5.97
CA LEU A 269 16.34 1.88 5.80
C LEU A 269 16.60 1.36 4.39
N ALA A 270 17.49 2.05 3.71
CA ALA A 270 17.89 1.71 2.36
C ALA A 270 19.41 1.60 2.30
N GLU A 271 19.88 0.56 1.62
CA GLU A 271 21.28 0.34 1.28
C GLU A 271 21.41 0.00 -0.20
N VAL A 272 22.61 0.17 -0.74
CA VAL A 272 22.94 -0.27 -2.10
C VAL A 272 23.84 -1.48 -1.97
N VAL A 273 23.44 -2.60 -2.58
CA VAL A 273 24.16 -3.87 -2.51
C VAL A 273 24.56 -4.38 -3.89
N ASP A 274 25.59 -5.22 -3.95
CA ASP A 274 25.95 -5.95 -5.16
C ASP A 274 25.05 -7.19 -5.38
N PHE A 275 25.38 -8.00 -6.40
CA PHE A 275 24.67 -9.26 -6.69
C PHE A 275 24.80 -10.31 -5.58
N GLU A 276 25.79 -10.19 -4.70
CA GLU A 276 26.00 -11.08 -3.56
C GLU A 276 25.27 -10.56 -2.30
N GLY A 277 24.57 -9.42 -2.39
CA GLY A 277 23.88 -8.79 -1.26
C GLY A 277 24.82 -8.03 -0.32
N LYS A 278 26.05 -7.74 -0.73
CA LYS A 278 27.02 -7.00 0.09
C LYS A 278 26.91 -5.49 -0.16
N PRO A 279 26.98 -4.65 0.89
CA PRO A 279 26.95 -3.20 0.72
C PRO A 279 28.09 -2.71 -0.19
N VAL A 280 27.78 -1.79 -1.11
CA VAL A 280 28.77 -1.15 -1.98
C VAL A 280 29.17 0.24 -1.47
N PRO A 281 30.40 0.72 -1.74
CA PRO A 281 30.84 2.05 -1.35
C PRO A 281 30.01 3.18 -2.00
N ALA A 282 30.00 4.35 -1.36
CA ALA A 282 29.36 5.54 -1.91
C ALA A 282 29.90 5.87 -3.32
N GLY A 283 28.98 6.08 -4.27
CA GLY A 283 29.30 6.37 -5.67
C GLY A 283 29.42 5.14 -6.58
N ALA A 284 29.38 3.93 -6.02
CA ALA A 284 29.25 2.70 -6.80
C ALA A 284 27.79 2.42 -7.20
N GLU A 285 27.61 1.72 -8.32
CA GLU A 285 26.31 1.22 -8.76
C GLU A 285 25.98 -0.11 -8.07
N GLY A 286 24.69 -0.36 -7.86
CA GLY A 286 24.21 -1.61 -7.28
C GLY A 286 22.68 -1.63 -7.20
N PHE A 287 22.15 -2.61 -6.48
CA PHE A 287 20.72 -2.80 -6.25
C PHE A 287 20.29 -2.07 -4.99
N LEU A 288 19.17 -1.35 -5.08
CA LEU A 288 18.53 -0.78 -3.90
C LEU A 288 17.90 -1.90 -3.08
N ASN A 289 18.34 -2.06 -1.85
CA ASN A 289 17.76 -2.97 -0.87
C ASN A 289 17.08 -2.16 0.24
N LEU A 290 15.84 -2.52 0.56
CA LEU A 290 15.10 -1.94 1.68
C LEU A 290 15.19 -2.90 2.84
N THR A 291 16.05 -2.65 3.83
CA THR A 291 16.29 -3.56 4.95
C THR A 291 15.13 -3.48 5.95
N ASN A 292 14.14 -4.37 5.80
CA ASN A 292 12.91 -4.40 6.60
C ASN A 292 13.08 -5.00 8.02
N ASP A 293 14.32 -5.21 8.44
CA ASP A 293 14.72 -5.52 9.83
C ASP A 293 15.93 -4.71 10.30
N GLY A 294 16.53 -3.92 9.42
CA GLY A 294 17.72 -3.14 9.73
C GLY A 294 17.48 -2.03 10.77
N TRP A 295 16.21 -1.67 11.04
CA TRP A 295 15.85 -0.54 11.92
C TRP A 295 16.44 -0.67 13.31
N PHE A 296 16.85 -1.89 13.67
CA PHE A 296 17.30 -2.25 14.99
C PHE A 296 18.64 -2.98 15.03
N ALA A 297 19.35 -3.07 13.89
CA ALA A 297 20.67 -3.69 13.86
C ALA A 297 21.60 -2.96 14.86
N GLY A 298 22.14 -3.69 15.83
CA GLY A 298 22.96 -3.12 16.91
C GLY A 298 22.21 -2.45 18.07
N THR A 299 20.88 -2.61 18.16
CA THR A 299 20.03 -2.03 19.23
C THR A 299 19.21 -3.11 19.97
N HIS A 300 18.42 -2.75 20.99
CA HIS A 300 17.62 -3.69 21.80
C HIS A 300 16.26 -4.05 21.17
N GLU A 301 15.85 -3.24 20.23
CA GLU A 301 14.56 -3.25 19.60
C GLU A 301 14.26 -4.50 18.73
N PRO A 302 15.23 -5.30 18.20
CA PRO A 302 14.89 -6.58 17.58
C PRO A 302 14.31 -7.56 18.61
N ALA A 303 14.74 -7.45 19.88
CA ALA A 303 14.22 -8.23 20.99
C ALA A 303 12.84 -7.72 21.41
N THR A 304 12.61 -6.41 21.43
CA THR A 304 11.28 -5.82 21.70
C THR A 304 10.26 -6.24 20.64
N HIS A 305 10.63 -6.20 19.36
CA HIS A 305 9.79 -6.68 18.27
C HIS A 305 9.52 -8.18 18.38
N LEU A 306 10.52 -8.98 18.81
CA LEU A 306 10.31 -10.40 19.12
C LEU A 306 9.31 -10.59 20.26
N GLN A 307 9.38 -9.80 21.33
CA GLN A 307 8.41 -9.88 22.44
C GLN A 307 6.98 -9.54 22.00
N GLY A 308 6.81 -8.52 21.15
CA GLY A 308 5.51 -8.21 20.54
C GLY A 308 4.98 -9.37 19.70
N ALA A 309 5.85 -9.96 18.89
CA ALA A 309 5.54 -11.15 18.09
C ALA A 309 5.12 -12.36 18.96
N LEU A 310 5.81 -12.60 20.08
CA LEU A 310 5.48 -13.64 21.05
C LEU A 310 4.09 -13.40 21.67
N PHE A 311 3.84 -12.17 22.11
CA PHE A 311 2.55 -11.79 22.70
C PHE A 311 1.40 -12.01 21.72
N ARG A 312 1.58 -11.65 20.44
CA ARG A 312 0.58 -11.86 19.39
C ARG A 312 0.29 -13.34 19.14
N CYS A 313 1.30 -14.21 19.18
CA CYS A 313 1.08 -15.65 19.08
C CYS A 313 0.29 -16.21 20.26
N ILE A 314 0.56 -15.73 21.48
CA ILE A 314 -0.20 -16.11 22.68
C ILE A 314 -1.65 -15.60 22.61
N GLU A 315 -1.82 -14.34 22.22
CA GLU A 315 -3.12 -13.68 22.09
C GLU A 315 -4.00 -14.38 21.06
N THR A 316 -3.44 -14.65 19.87
CA THR A 316 -4.19 -15.20 18.74
C THR A 316 -4.25 -16.72 18.72
N ARG A 317 -3.47 -17.40 19.57
CA ARG A 317 -3.27 -18.86 19.56
C ARG A 317 -2.87 -19.41 18.19
N ARG A 318 -2.13 -18.61 17.41
CA ARG A 318 -1.63 -18.99 16.09
C ARG A 318 -0.10 -19.02 16.08
N PRO A 319 0.51 -20.04 15.43
CA PRO A 319 1.94 -20.03 15.21
C PRO A 319 2.31 -18.92 14.23
N MET A 320 3.51 -18.36 14.37
CA MET A 320 4.03 -17.35 13.47
C MET A 320 5.48 -17.64 13.09
N LEU A 321 5.74 -17.63 11.79
CA LEU A 321 7.09 -17.57 11.25
C LEU A 321 7.46 -16.10 11.03
N ARG A 322 8.37 -15.58 11.83
CA ARG A 322 8.91 -14.24 11.68
C ARG A 322 10.01 -14.27 10.61
N ALA A 323 9.66 -13.90 9.38
CA ALA A 323 10.60 -13.72 8.28
C ALA A 323 11.03 -12.26 8.17
N THR A 324 12.32 -12.03 7.98
CA THR A 324 12.93 -10.74 7.75
C THR A 324 13.94 -10.83 6.60
N ASN A 325 14.64 -9.73 6.28
CA ASN A 325 15.54 -9.71 5.12
C ASN A 325 16.83 -10.51 5.36
N SER A 326 17.20 -10.78 6.62
CA SER A 326 18.24 -11.76 6.97
C SER A 326 17.73 -13.21 6.96
N GLY A 327 16.51 -13.47 6.48
CA GLY A 327 15.88 -14.79 6.47
C GLY A 327 14.93 -15.00 7.66
N TYR A 328 14.75 -16.25 8.09
CA TYR A 328 13.84 -16.56 9.20
C TYR A 328 14.48 -16.20 10.54
N SER A 329 13.91 -15.22 11.25
CA SER A 329 14.45 -14.71 12.52
C SER A 329 13.85 -15.41 13.75
N ALA A 330 12.62 -15.92 13.66
CA ALA A 330 12.02 -16.75 14.70
C ALA A 330 10.86 -17.61 14.17
N MET A 331 10.69 -18.81 14.71
CA MET A 331 9.41 -19.54 14.67
C MET A 331 8.81 -19.51 16.07
N ILE A 332 7.57 -19.05 16.17
CA ILE A 332 6.86 -18.86 17.43
C ILE A 332 5.64 -19.76 17.45
N ASP A 333 5.49 -20.59 18.48
CA ASP A 333 4.31 -21.42 18.65
C ASP A 333 3.11 -20.63 19.24
N PRO A 334 1.89 -21.18 19.23
CA PRO A 334 0.70 -20.56 19.84
C PRO A 334 0.79 -20.26 21.35
N LEU A 335 1.83 -20.74 22.03
CA LEU A 335 2.09 -20.53 23.45
C LEU A 335 3.22 -19.50 23.66
N GLY A 336 3.72 -18.88 22.60
CA GLY A 336 4.79 -17.90 22.65
C GLY A 336 6.18 -18.50 22.89
N ARG A 337 6.39 -19.78 22.55
CA ARG A 337 7.71 -20.42 22.62
C ARG A 337 8.44 -20.23 21.29
N VAL A 338 9.72 -19.86 21.36
CA VAL A 338 10.57 -19.68 20.18
C VAL A 338 11.33 -20.98 19.90
N ASP A 339 11.08 -21.58 18.73
CA ASP A 339 11.67 -22.87 18.33
C ASP A 339 13.01 -22.72 17.58
N VAL A 340 13.24 -21.58 16.92
CA VAL A 340 14.48 -21.27 16.20
C VAL A 340 14.86 -19.82 16.45
N ARG A 341 16.11 -19.58 16.85
CA ARG A 341 16.73 -18.24 16.89
C ARG A 341 18.10 -18.36 16.23
N PRO A 342 18.30 -17.89 14.99
CA PRO A 342 19.64 -17.77 14.43
C PRO A 342 20.48 -16.85 15.33
N GLU A 343 21.80 -17.03 15.37
CA GLU A 343 22.67 -16.02 15.94
C GLU A 343 22.43 -14.66 15.25
N PRO A 344 22.64 -13.52 15.95
CA PRO A 344 22.67 -12.22 15.29
C PRO A 344 23.56 -12.32 14.04
N ASP A 345 23.05 -11.86 12.89
CA ASP A 345 23.76 -11.79 11.61
C ASP A 345 23.84 -13.08 10.77
N CYS A 346 23.10 -14.13 11.11
CA CYS A 346 22.99 -15.32 10.26
C CYS A 346 21.91 -15.17 9.16
N VAL A 347 22.31 -15.37 7.88
CA VAL A 347 21.40 -15.49 6.73
C VAL A 347 20.93 -16.94 6.60
N GLY A 348 19.70 -17.22 7.01
CA GLY A 348 19.13 -18.58 6.96
C GLY A 348 18.62 -18.96 5.56
N VAL A 349 19.38 -19.75 4.79
CA VAL A 349 18.90 -20.36 3.54
C VAL A 349 18.07 -21.61 3.86
N GLY A 350 16.85 -21.67 3.34
CA GLY A 350 15.86 -22.69 3.65
C GLY A 350 16.19 -24.07 3.09
N GLU A 351 16.60 -24.99 3.97
CA GLU A 351 16.50 -26.44 3.74
C GLU A 351 15.70 -27.19 4.84
N PHE A 352 15.34 -26.51 5.94
CA PHE A 352 14.77 -27.17 7.13
C PHE A 352 13.23 -27.27 7.14
N LEU A 353 12.52 -26.57 6.25
CA LEU A 353 11.06 -26.38 6.34
C LEU A 353 10.21 -27.53 5.78
N THR A 354 10.76 -28.39 4.92
CA THR A 354 9.98 -29.49 4.30
C THR A 354 9.69 -30.65 5.26
N ARG A 355 10.37 -30.73 6.41
CA ARG A 355 10.26 -31.91 7.30
C ARG A 355 9.32 -31.75 8.49
N ARG A 356 8.93 -30.52 8.87
CA ARG A 356 8.10 -30.28 10.08
C ARG A 356 6.71 -29.68 9.85
N LEU A 357 6.40 -29.17 8.66
CA LEU A 357 5.03 -28.74 8.34
C LEU A 357 4.05 -29.93 8.18
N THR A 358 4.54 -31.16 8.16
CA THR A 358 3.75 -32.39 7.98
C THR A 358 3.54 -33.20 9.25
N GLU A 359 4.12 -32.83 10.39
CA GLU A 359 3.84 -33.49 11.66
C GLU A 359 3.08 -32.54 12.59
N PRO A 360 1.76 -32.74 12.78
CA PRO A 360 1.05 -32.10 13.88
C PRO A 360 1.75 -32.53 15.17
N GLY A 361 2.15 -31.59 16.02
CA GLY A 361 2.64 -31.89 17.36
C GLY A 361 1.57 -32.68 18.12
N ARG A 362 1.70 -34.01 18.15
CA ARG A 362 0.76 -34.91 18.84
C ARG A 362 1.09 -34.88 20.33
N THR A 363 0.38 -34.07 21.10
CA THR A 363 0.42 -34.15 22.57
C THR A 363 -0.27 -35.43 23.06
N LEU A 364 0.21 -36.03 24.17
CA LEU A 364 -0.36 -37.25 24.76
C LEU A 364 -1.90 -37.17 24.98
N ALA A 365 -2.41 -35.96 25.22
CA ALA A 365 -3.83 -35.66 25.37
C ALA A 365 -4.68 -36.04 24.14
N LEU A 366 -4.12 -35.96 22.93
CA LEU A 366 -4.79 -36.34 21.69
C LEU A 366 -4.86 -37.87 21.49
N TYR A 367 -3.98 -38.65 22.11
CA TYR A 367 -3.97 -40.12 22.01
C TYR A 367 -5.00 -40.79 22.93
N LEU A 368 -5.28 -40.18 24.08
CA LEU A 368 -6.07 -40.81 25.14
C LEU A 368 -7.51 -40.27 25.26
N GLY A 369 -7.86 -39.25 24.47
CA GLY A 369 -9.17 -38.56 24.54
C GLY A 369 -9.46 -38.01 25.95
N GLU A 370 -10.71 -37.68 26.26
CA GLU A 370 -11.09 -37.31 27.65
C GLU A 370 -11.10 -38.51 28.62
N GLY A 371 -10.87 -39.73 28.12
CA GLY A 371 -10.93 -40.98 28.89
C GLY A 371 -9.81 -41.15 29.92
N TRP A 372 -8.65 -40.51 29.75
CA TRP A 372 -7.55 -40.63 30.74
C TRP A 372 -7.91 -39.99 32.09
N VAL A 373 -8.78 -38.97 32.08
CA VAL A 373 -9.29 -38.35 33.30
C VAL A 373 -10.14 -39.36 34.08
N ALA A 374 -10.95 -40.16 33.38
CA ALA A 374 -11.72 -41.24 34.00
C ALA A 374 -10.82 -42.34 34.59
N VAL A 375 -9.72 -42.70 33.92
CA VAL A 375 -8.72 -43.65 34.45
C VAL A 375 -8.02 -43.10 35.70
N LEU A 376 -7.70 -41.81 35.73
CA LEU A 376 -7.12 -41.15 36.90
C LEU A 376 -8.09 -41.15 38.09
N PHE A 377 -9.37 -40.85 37.85
CA PHE A 377 -10.42 -40.94 38.88
C PHE A 377 -10.60 -42.37 39.38
N LEU A 378 -10.52 -43.38 38.51
CA LEU A 378 -10.63 -44.78 38.89
C LEU A 378 -9.45 -45.23 39.78
N LEU A 379 -8.24 -44.81 39.45
CA LEU A 379 -7.04 -45.12 40.25
C LEU A 379 -7.07 -44.43 41.62
N VAL A 380 -7.55 -43.19 41.69
CA VAL A 380 -7.76 -42.48 42.96
C VAL A 380 -8.85 -43.15 43.79
N ALA A 381 -9.96 -43.56 43.18
CA ALA A 381 -11.04 -44.27 43.88
C ALA A 381 -10.58 -45.63 44.42
N VAL A 382 -9.83 -46.41 43.63
CA VAL A 382 -9.25 -47.70 44.07
C VAL A 382 -8.21 -47.49 45.16
N GLY A 383 -7.37 -46.45 45.05
CA GLY A 383 -6.40 -46.09 46.08
C GLY A 383 -7.06 -45.68 47.40
N SER A 384 -8.13 -44.88 47.35
CA SER A 384 -8.92 -44.49 48.53
C SER A 384 -9.62 -45.69 49.17
N TRP A 385 -10.22 -46.56 48.36
CA TRP A 385 -10.87 -47.79 48.86
C TRP A 385 -9.86 -48.74 49.52
N ALA A 386 -8.67 -48.92 48.93
CA ALA A 386 -7.61 -49.73 49.52
C ALA A 386 -7.11 -49.14 50.85
N ALA A 387 -6.95 -47.81 50.92
CA ALA A 387 -6.55 -47.10 52.14
C ALA A 387 -7.59 -47.22 53.26
N ASP A 388 -8.89 -47.14 52.95
CA ASP A 388 -9.97 -47.33 53.93
C ASP A 388 -10.06 -48.77 54.41
N ARG A 389 -9.81 -49.75 53.53
CA ARG A 389 -9.81 -51.18 53.92
C ARG A 389 -8.65 -51.50 54.88
N ILE A 390 -7.47 -50.92 54.66
CA ILE A 390 -6.31 -51.04 55.55
C ILE A 390 -6.57 -50.36 56.91
N ARG A 391 -7.28 -49.22 56.94
CA ARG A 391 -7.68 -48.54 58.20
C ARG A 391 -8.75 -49.31 58.97
N SER A 392 -9.62 -50.06 58.28
CA SER A 392 -10.65 -50.89 58.90
C SER A 392 -10.14 -52.22 59.48
N SER A 393 -8.95 -52.70 59.07
CA SER A 393 -8.32 -53.91 59.61
C SER A 393 -7.34 -53.65 60.77
N THR A 394 -7.25 -52.40 61.23
CA THR A 394 -6.36 -51.95 62.32
C THR A 394 -7.13 -51.32 63.49
N ARG A 395 -8.41 -51.66 63.66
CA ARG A 395 -9.21 -51.39 64.85
C ARG A 395 -9.84 -52.65 65.42
#